data_AF-A0A402C5J2-F1
#
_entry.id   AF-A0A402C5J2-F1
#
_cell.length_a   1.000
_cell.length_b   1.000
_cell.length_c   1.000
_cell.angle_alpha   90.00
_cell.angle_beta   90.00
_cell.angle_gamma   90.00
#
_symmetry.space_group_name_H-M   'P 1'
#
loop_
_entity.id
_entity.type
_entity.pdbx_description
1 polymer ?
#
loop_
_entity_poly.entity_id
_entity_poly.type
_entity_poly.pdbx_seq_one_letter_code
_entity_poly.pdbx_strand_id
1 'polypeptide(L)'
;MAVTKEDVFAEFGVDTRPDAELTREEIIARNMKVVDAHFHTENPDEVEKAVALYTPDISWEAPSRGMVYKDPEEVLKAYRKIFQTFSYRKTIALRRFATENFVFDDQIGQVKVTGDPADVPNMPYEHGTEMSVRLVHCFEMRDGMIAREIAYEVWRKLGAPNDNDDIPEDAHVEVFPYFP
;
A
#
# COMPACT_ATOMS: atom_id res chain seq x y z
N MET A 1 20.22 -11.96 4.98
CA MET A 1 19.21 -13.05 5.01
C MET A 1 17.94 -12.47 4.40
N ALA A 2 17.15 -13.26 3.67
CA ALA A 2 15.86 -12.78 3.18
C ALA A 2 14.92 -12.57 4.39
N VAL A 3 14.20 -11.46 4.43
CA VAL A 3 13.18 -11.18 5.45
C VAL A 3 12.05 -12.19 5.28
N THR A 4 11.64 -12.83 6.38
CA THR A 4 10.53 -13.81 6.40
C THR A 4 9.28 -13.20 7.02
N LYS A 5 8.11 -13.83 6.79
CA LYS A 5 6.87 -13.42 7.46
C LYS A 5 6.98 -13.55 8.97
N GLU A 6 7.70 -14.57 9.47
CA GLU A 6 7.90 -14.80 10.90
C GLU A 6 8.67 -13.64 11.54
N ASP A 7 9.67 -13.09 10.84
CA ASP A 7 10.43 -11.93 11.32
C ASP A 7 9.51 -10.71 11.48
N VAL A 8 8.71 -10.42 10.45
CA VAL A 8 7.77 -9.28 10.46
C VAL A 8 6.68 -9.49 11.51
N PHE A 9 6.12 -10.70 11.60
CA PHE A 9 5.08 -11.01 12.59
C PHE A 9 5.61 -10.86 14.02
N ALA A 10 6.85 -11.26 14.29
CA ALA A 10 7.47 -11.06 15.59
C ALA A 10 7.72 -9.56 15.89
N GLU A 11 8.22 -8.81 14.91
CA GLU A 11 8.51 -7.37 15.04
C GLU A 11 7.25 -6.56 15.37
N PHE A 12 6.16 -6.80 14.65
CA PHE A 12 4.91 -6.09 14.85
C PHE A 12 4.02 -6.75 15.91
N GLY A 13 4.32 -7.98 16.35
CA GLY A 13 3.50 -8.74 17.30
C GLY A 13 2.16 -9.19 16.71
N VAL A 14 2.18 -9.69 15.48
CA VAL A 14 1.01 -10.24 14.77
C VAL A 14 0.70 -11.65 15.33
N ASP A 15 -0.57 -11.96 15.54
CA ASP A 15 -1.01 -13.31 15.92
C ASP A 15 -0.75 -14.29 14.77
N THR A 16 -0.08 -15.40 15.06
CA THR A 16 0.36 -16.37 14.04
C THR A 16 -0.58 -17.57 13.89
N ARG A 17 -1.64 -17.65 14.71
CA ARG A 17 -2.62 -18.73 14.64
C ARG A 17 -3.43 -18.65 13.33
N PRO A 18 -3.80 -19.81 12.74
CA PRO A 18 -4.66 -19.85 11.56
C PRO A 18 -6.08 -19.38 11.88
N ASP A 19 -6.85 -19.02 10.84
CA ASP A 19 -8.20 -18.46 10.98
C ASP A 19 -9.14 -19.39 11.75
N ALA A 20 -8.98 -20.70 11.56
CA ALA A 20 -9.79 -21.72 12.22
C ALA A 20 -9.66 -21.74 13.76
N GLU A 21 -8.60 -21.13 14.31
CA GLU A 21 -8.33 -21.06 15.75
C GLU A 21 -8.69 -19.70 16.38
N LEU A 22 -9.15 -18.75 15.57
CA LEU A 22 -9.45 -17.39 15.99
C LEU A 22 -10.96 -17.13 15.97
N THR A 23 -11.41 -16.28 16.89
CA THR A 23 -12.72 -15.63 16.78
C THR A 23 -12.71 -14.62 15.63
N ARG A 24 -13.89 -14.22 15.16
CA ARG A 24 -14.04 -13.21 14.11
C ARG A 24 -13.32 -11.90 14.47
N GLU A 25 -13.49 -11.45 15.71
CA GLU A 25 -12.90 -10.21 16.22
C GLU A 25 -11.36 -10.30 16.26
N GLU A 26 -10.81 -11.47 16.63
CA GLU A 26 -9.36 -11.70 16.58
C GLU A 26 -8.83 -11.70 15.14
N ILE A 27 -9.54 -12.30 14.19
CA ILE A 27 -9.16 -12.27 12.76
C ILE A 27 -9.12 -10.83 12.26
N ILE A 28 -10.17 -10.05 12.53
CA ILE A 28 -10.26 -8.63 12.13
C ILE A 28 -9.09 -7.84 12.71
N ALA A 29 -8.82 -7.99 14.01
CA ALA A 29 -7.73 -7.30 14.68
C ALA A 29 -6.35 -7.68 14.12
N ARG A 30 -6.12 -8.98 13.87
CA ARG A 30 -4.88 -9.46 13.25
C ARG A 30 -4.73 -8.93 11.82
N ASN A 31 -5.78 -8.98 11.00
CA ASN A 31 -5.74 -8.52 9.61
C ASN A 31 -5.44 -7.01 9.53
N MET A 32 -6.08 -6.20 10.37
CA MET A 32 -5.78 -4.77 10.49
C MET A 32 -4.29 -4.55 10.79
N LYS A 33 -3.77 -5.30 11.77
CA LYS A 33 -2.38 -5.21 12.20
C LYS A 33 -1.37 -5.61 11.11
N VAL A 34 -1.70 -6.61 10.29
CA VAL A 34 -0.88 -7.02 9.14
C VAL A 34 -0.81 -5.90 8.11
N VAL A 35 -1.94 -5.26 7.79
CA VAL A 35 -1.95 -4.13 6.85
C VAL A 35 -1.28 -2.89 7.42
N ASP A 36 -1.41 -2.63 8.72
CA ASP A 36 -0.63 -1.57 9.38
C ASP A 36 0.89 -1.83 9.26
N ALA A 37 1.34 -3.07 9.47
CA ALA A 37 2.74 -3.45 9.27
C ALA A 37 3.18 -3.33 7.81
N HIS A 38 2.30 -3.68 6.86
CA HIS A 38 2.55 -3.51 5.43
C HIS A 38 2.84 -2.04 5.11
N PHE A 39 1.94 -1.12 5.47
CA PHE A 39 2.14 0.31 5.24
C PHE A 39 3.35 0.90 5.98
N HIS A 40 3.61 0.46 7.22
CA HIS A 40 4.76 0.95 7.98
C HIS A 40 6.09 0.64 7.29
N THR A 41 6.14 -0.48 6.56
CA THR A 41 7.35 -0.97 5.91
C THR A 41 7.36 -0.74 4.39
N GLU A 42 6.33 -0.09 3.86
CA GLU A 42 6.18 0.29 2.45
C GLU A 42 7.05 1.52 2.13
N ASN A 43 8.37 1.36 2.27
CA ASN A 43 9.36 2.40 2.06
C ASN A 43 10.63 1.85 1.38
N PRO A 44 11.52 2.70 0.83
CA PRO A 44 12.70 2.25 0.10
C PRO A 44 13.64 1.31 0.88
N ASP A 45 13.69 1.43 2.20
CA ASP A 45 14.63 0.72 3.07
C ASP A 45 14.07 -0.62 3.59
N GLU A 46 12.74 -0.77 3.59
CA GLU A 46 12.06 -1.89 4.26
C GLU A 46 11.02 -2.63 3.40
N VAL A 47 10.88 -2.29 2.12
CA VAL A 47 9.88 -2.87 1.20
C VAL A 47 9.87 -4.41 1.18
N GLU A 48 10.99 -5.06 1.45
CA GLU A 48 11.06 -6.52 1.57
C GLU A 48 10.18 -7.05 2.72
N LYS A 49 10.03 -6.31 3.82
CA LYS A 49 9.12 -6.64 4.92
C LYS A 49 7.66 -6.54 4.46
N ALA A 50 7.31 -5.50 3.71
CA ALA A 50 5.96 -5.33 3.17
C ALA A 50 5.55 -6.50 2.26
N VAL A 51 6.47 -6.94 1.39
CA VAL A 51 6.24 -8.08 0.47
C VAL A 51 6.26 -9.43 1.21
N ALA A 52 6.99 -9.56 2.32
CA ALA A 52 7.00 -10.78 3.13
C ALA A 52 5.63 -11.11 3.77
N LEU A 53 4.69 -10.14 3.81
CA LEU A 53 3.33 -10.32 4.31
C LEU A 53 2.37 -10.94 3.27
N TYR A 54 2.83 -11.14 2.05
CA TYR A 54 2.04 -11.72 0.97
C TYR A 54 2.03 -13.24 0.99
N THR A 55 0.90 -13.83 0.59
CA THR A 55 0.88 -15.27 0.31
C THR A 55 1.76 -15.59 -0.90
N PRO A 56 2.28 -16.83 -1.02
CA PRO A 56 3.10 -17.22 -2.18
C PRO A 56 2.37 -17.11 -3.53
N ASP A 57 1.03 -17.15 -3.51
CA ASP A 57 0.12 -17.05 -4.66
C ASP A 57 -0.58 -15.68 -4.76
N ILE A 58 0.07 -14.62 -4.25
CA ILE A 58 -0.44 -13.24 -4.31
C ILE A 58 -0.96 -12.85 -5.69
N SER A 59 -2.03 -12.06 -5.71
CA SER A 59 -2.43 -11.27 -6.87
C SER A 59 -2.32 -9.79 -6.51
N TRP A 60 -1.36 -9.09 -7.12
CA TRP A 60 -1.22 -7.64 -6.95
C TRP A 60 -1.72 -6.95 -8.22
N GLU A 61 -2.63 -5.99 -8.08
CA GLU A 61 -3.31 -5.34 -9.19
C GLU A 61 -3.29 -3.83 -9.05
N ALA A 62 -2.98 -3.13 -10.15
CA ALA A 62 -3.21 -1.70 -10.28
C ALA A 62 -4.10 -1.44 -11.50
N PRO A 63 -5.45 -1.52 -11.36
CA PRO A 63 -6.36 -1.49 -12.49
C PRO A 63 -6.29 -0.22 -13.32
N SER A 64 -6.02 0.94 -12.70
CA SER A 64 -5.86 2.23 -13.40
C SER A 64 -4.66 2.23 -14.36
N ARG A 65 -3.66 1.39 -14.10
CA ARG A 65 -2.48 1.18 -14.95
C ARG A 65 -2.54 -0.11 -15.76
N GLY A 66 -3.54 -0.97 -15.54
CA GLY A 66 -3.69 -2.27 -16.20
C GLY A 66 -2.62 -3.28 -15.81
N MET A 67 -2.01 -3.15 -14.63
CA MET A 67 -0.95 -4.05 -14.15
C MET A 67 -1.52 -5.17 -13.29
N VAL A 68 -1.00 -6.38 -13.49
CA VAL A 68 -1.29 -7.57 -12.68
C VAL A 68 0.00 -8.36 -12.49
N TYR A 69 0.39 -8.59 -11.24
CA TYR A 69 1.55 -9.41 -10.86
C TYR A 69 1.08 -10.58 -10.00
N LYS A 70 1.64 -11.77 -10.24
CA LYS A 70 1.30 -13.01 -9.52
C LYS A 70 2.49 -13.70 -8.85
N ASP A 71 3.62 -13.01 -8.82
CA ASP A 71 4.87 -13.45 -8.23
C ASP A 71 5.36 -12.35 -7.26
N PRO A 72 5.56 -12.65 -5.96
CA PRO A 72 6.09 -11.68 -5.00
C PRO A 72 7.39 -11.00 -5.45
N GLU A 73 8.24 -11.67 -6.23
CA GLU A 73 9.47 -11.06 -6.74
C GLU A 73 9.19 -9.98 -7.81
N GLU A 74 8.14 -10.17 -8.63
CA GLU A 74 7.69 -9.15 -9.57
C GLU A 74 7.08 -7.96 -8.83
N VAL A 75 6.29 -8.23 -7.79
CA VAL A 75 5.70 -7.19 -6.94
C VAL A 75 6.79 -6.36 -6.26
N LEU A 76 7.81 -7.00 -5.68
CA LEU A 76 8.95 -6.31 -5.06
C LEU A 76 9.70 -5.42 -6.06
N LYS A 77 9.93 -5.90 -7.29
CA LYS A 77 10.55 -5.09 -8.36
C LYS A 77 9.67 -3.88 -8.69
N ALA A 78 8.36 -4.06 -8.80
CA ALA A 78 7.42 -2.99 -9.08
C ALA A 78 7.39 -1.94 -7.95
N TYR A 79 7.33 -2.33 -6.69
CA TYR A 79 7.39 -1.39 -5.56
C TYR A 79 8.66 -0.55 -5.55
N ARG A 80 9.82 -1.19 -5.74
CA ARG A 80 11.10 -0.46 -5.82
C ARG A 80 11.09 0.57 -6.95
N LYS A 81 10.45 0.26 -8.08
CA LYS A 81 10.27 1.24 -9.16
C LYS A 81 9.34 2.39 -8.77
N ILE A 82 8.22 2.11 -8.11
CA ILE A 82 7.31 3.14 -7.57
C ILE A 82 8.06 4.10 -6.65
N PHE A 83 8.86 3.59 -5.69
CA PHE A 83 9.62 4.45 -4.77
C PHE A 83 10.79 5.20 -5.43
N GLN A 84 11.37 4.65 -6.50
CA GLN A 84 12.37 5.37 -7.29
C GLN A 84 11.74 6.50 -8.11
N THR A 85 10.49 6.34 -8.53
CA THR A 85 9.78 7.30 -9.38
C THR A 85 9.13 8.44 -8.58
N PHE A 86 8.62 8.17 -7.38
CA PHE A 86 7.86 9.16 -6.60
C PHE A 86 8.54 9.59 -5.31
N SER A 87 8.54 10.90 -5.07
CA SER A 87 8.86 11.51 -3.77
C SER A 87 7.55 11.90 -3.08
N TYR A 88 7.24 11.23 -1.96
CA TYR A 88 6.08 11.55 -1.13
C TYR A 88 6.32 12.81 -0.31
N ARG A 89 5.33 13.69 -0.27
CA ARG A 89 5.34 14.91 0.55
C ARG A 89 4.38 14.82 1.72
N LYS A 90 3.23 14.18 1.51
CA LYS A 90 2.15 14.14 2.47
C LYS A 90 1.26 12.95 2.18
N THR A 91 0.79 12.28 3.21
CA THR A 91 -0.33 11.34 3.15
C THR A 91 -1.47 11.83 4.03
N ILE A 92 -2.70 11.51 3.63
CA ILE A 92 -3.93 11.84 4.35
C ILE A 92 -4.73 10.55 4.47
N ALA A 93 -4.82 9.98 5.66
CA ALA A 93 -5.63 8.79 5.90
C ALA A 93 -7.10 9.20 6.01
N LEU A 94 -7.96 8.69 5.12
CA LEU A 94 -9.39 9.03 5.12
C LEU A 94 -10.21 8.03 5.92
N ARG A 95 -9.92 6.74 5.75
CA ARG A 95 -10.59 5.65 6.47
C ARG A 95 -9.85 4.33 6.26
N ARG A 96 -9.86 3.50 7.30
CA ARG A 96 -9.43 2.11 7.23
C ARG A 96 -10.37 1.26 8.06
N PHE A 97 -10.81 0.12 7.52
CA PHE A 97 -11.60 -0.85 8.27
C PHE A 97 -11.34 -2.26 7.74
N ALA A 98 -11.67 -3.25 8.55
CA ALA A 98 -11.46 -4.64 8.22
C ALA A 98 -12.71 -5.49 8.48
N THR A 99 -12.83 -6.55 7.70
CA THR A 99 -13.67 -7.72 7.96
C THR A 99 -12.77 -8.92 8.20
N GLU A 100 -13.36 -10.09 8.44
CA GLU A 100 -12.62 -11.35 8.54
C GLU A 100 -11.78 -11.65 7.27
N ASN A 101 -12.23 -11.18 6.10
CA ASN A 101 -11.62 -11.54 4.81
C ASN A 101 -10.97 -10.37 4.08
N PHE A 102 -11.25 -9.13 4.48
CA PHE A 102 -10.77 -7.96 3.75
C PHE A 102 -10.28 -6.86 4.68
N VAL A 103 -9.26 -6.13 4.25
CA VAL A 103 -8.93 -4.82 4.79
C VAL A 103 -9.08 -3.81 3.68
N PHE A 104 -9.82 -2.74 3.97
CA PHE A 104 -10.02 -1.62 3.09
C PHE A 104 -9.26 -0.42 3.64
N ASP A 105 -8.51 0.26 2.77
CA ASP A 105 -7.80 1.50 3.06
C ASP A 105 -8.10 2.53 1.97
N ASP A 106 -8.43 3.76 2.36
CA ASP A 106 -8.62 4.90 1.46
C ASP A 106 -7.81 6.08 2.00
N GLN A 107 -6.87 6.54 1.20
CA GLN A 107 -5.95 7.61 1.55
C GLN A 107 -5.66 8.51 0.35
N ILE A 108 -5.08 9.68 0.61
CA ILE A 108 -4.57 10.58 -0.41
C ILE A 108 -3.07 10.72 -0.24
N GLY A 109 -2.31 10.40 -1.28
CA GLY A 109 -0.88 10.69 -1.38
C GLY A 109 -0.65 11.96 -2.19
N GLN A 110 0.05 12.94 -1.63
CA GLN A 110 0.63 14.03 -2.40
C GLN A 110 2.07 13.68 -2.74
N VAL A 111 2.33 13.49 -4.02
CA VAL A 111 3.59 12.98 -4.54
C VAL A 111 4.12 13.86 -5.66
N LYS A 112 5.43 13.81 -5.89
CA LYS A 112 6.06 14.39 -7.08
C LYS A 112 6.78 13.31 -7.86
N VAL A 113 6.66 13.34 -9.19
CA VAL A 113 7.46 12.49 -10.07
C VAL A 113 8.90 13.03 -10.08
N THR A 114 9.84 12.30 -9.49
CA THR A 114 11.26 12.67 -9.38
C THR A 114 12.18 11.69 -10.11
N GLY A 115 11.74 10.45 -10.34
CA GLY A 115 12.45 9.47 -11.16
C GLY A 115 11.91 9.35 -12.58
N ASP A 116 12.28 8.28 -13.27
CA ASP A 116 11.79 8.00 -14.63
C ASP A 116 10.31 7.56 -14.58
N PRO A 117 9.37 8.28 -15.23
CA PRO A 117 7.98 7.84 -15.29
C PRO A 117 7.79 6.52 -16.05
N ALA A 118 8.73 6.11 -16.92
CA ALA A 118 8.66 4.83 -17.62
C ALA A 118 8.81 3.61 -16.68
N ASP A 119 9.37 3.81 -15.48
CA ASP A 119 9.49 2.77 -14.45
C ASP A 119 8.13 2.41 -13.80
N VAL A 120 7.10 3.26 -13.96
CA VAL A 120 5.72 2.99 -13.52
C VAL A 120 4.81 2.93 -14.75
N PRO A 121 4.64 1.76 -15.37
CA PRO A 121 3.95 1.63 -16.65
C PRO A 121 2.53 2.19 -16.63
N ASN A 122 2.14 2.84 -17.74
CA ASN A 122 0.82 3.44 -17.95
C ASN A 122 0.42 4.52 -16.94
N MET A 123 1.34 5.00 -16.10
CA MET A 123 1.11 6.20 -15.29
C MET A 123 1.12 7.44 -16.21
N PRO A 124 0.08 8.30 -16.19
CA PRO A 124 -0.15 9.25 -17.28
C PRO A 124 0.60 10.58 -17.13
N TYR A 125 1.55 10.70 -16.20
CA TYR A 125 2.22 11.96 -15.87
C TYR A 125 3.73 11.91 -16.09
N GLU A 126 4.28 13.06 -16.44
CA GLU A 126 5.70 13.25 -16.76
C GLU A 126 6.54 13.60 -15.52
N HIS A 127 7.85 13.42 -15.62
CA HIS A 127 8.81 13.84 -14.60
C HIS A 127 8.59 15.33 -14.21
N GLY A 128 8.65 15.60 -12.92
CA GLY A 128 8.43 16.92 -12.33
C GLY A 128 6.97 17.23 -11.98
N THR A 129 6.01 16.41 -12.43
CA THR A 129 4.59 16.61 -12.09
C THR A 129 4.35 16.42 -10.60
N GLU A 130 3.67 17.39 -9.98
CA GLU A 130 3.12 17.27 -8.63
C GLU A 130 1.68 16.75 -8.71
N MET A 131 1.38 15.71 -7.94
CA MET A 131 0.14 14.96 -8.03
C MET A 131 -0.53 14.82 -6.67
N SER A 132 -1.86 14.75 -6.71
CA SER A 132 -2.72 14.30 -5.63
C SER A 132 -3.36 12.99 -6.08
N VAL A 133 -2.95 11.90 -5.45
CA VAL A 133 -3.35 10.54 -5.80
C VAL A 133 -4.32 10.07 -4.72
N ARG A 134 -5.60 9.88 -5.07
CA ARG A 134 -6.48 9.13 -4.18
C ARG A 134 -6.22 7.66 -4.40
N LEU A 135 -5.78 6.99 -3.35
CA LEU A 135 -5.31 5.63 -3.38
C LEU A 135 -6.20 4.79 -2.47
N VAL A 136 -6.93 3.85 -3.09
CA VAL A 136 -7.76 2.90 -2.37
C VAL A 136 -7.15 1.52 -2.51
N HIS A 137 -6.82 0.90 -1.38
CA HIS A 137 -6.40 -0.49 -1.34
C HIS A 137 -7.54 -1.39 -0.88
N CYS A 138 -7.71 -2.49 -1.60
CA CYS A 138 -8.52 -3.62 -1.17
C CYS A 138 -7.61 -4.83 -0.98
N PHE A 139 -7.34 -5.18 0.27
CA PHE A 139 -6.57 -6.36 0.62
C PHE A 139 -7.51 -7.52 0.91
N GLU A 140 -7.42 -8.61 0.17
CA GLU A 140 -8.03 -9.89 0.56
C GLU A 140 -7.06 -10.65 1.46
N MET A 141 -7.54 -11.09 2.61
CA MET A 141 -6.76 -11.71 3.66
C MET A 141 -7.03 -13.21 3.72
N ARG A 142 -6.01 -14.00 4.06
CA ARG A 142 -6.13 -15.44 4.30
C ARG A 142 -5.09 -15.89 5.31
N ASP A 143 -5.51 -16.44 6.44
CA ASP A 143 -4.62 -16.92 7.51
C ASP A 143 -3.57 -15.86 7.92
N GLY A 144 -3.99 -14.60 8.03
CA GLY A 144 -3.15 -13.48 8.46
C GLY A 144 -2.17 -12.99 7.40
N MET A 145 -2.29 -13.44 6.17
CA MET A 145 -1.47 -12.98 5.03
C MET A 145 -2.34 -12.30 3.98
N ILE A 146 -1.75 -11.42 3.18
CA ILE A 146 -2.44 -10.76 2.07
C ILE A 146 -2.38 -11.69 0.85
N ALA A 147 -3.54 -12.16 0.40
CA ALA A 147 -3.69 -13.03 -0.76
C ALA A 147 -4.01 -12.27 -2.06
N ARG A 148 -4.61 -11.08 -1.92
CA ARG A 148 -4.78 -10.13 -3.03
C ARG A 148 -4.60 -8.72 -2.51
N GLU A 149 -3.97 -7.89 -3.31
CA GLU A 149 -3.96 -6.45 -3.12
C GLU A 149 -4.40 -5.78 -4.42
N ILE A 150 -5.41 -4.94 -4.34
CA ILE A 150 -5.85 -4.12 -5.48
C ILE A 150 -5.69 -2.66 -5.10
N ALA A 151 -4.75 -1.98 -5.77
CA ALA A 151 -4.48 -0.55 -5.63
C ALA A 151 -5.24 0.23 -6.72
N TYR A 152 -6.34 0.88 -6.33
CA TYR A 152 -7.06 1.82 -7.19
C TYR A 152 -6.46 3.21 -7.04
N GLU A 153 -5.68 3.60 -8.03
CA GLU A 153 -4.99 4.88 -8.04
C GLU A 153 -5.73 5.88 -8.94
N VAL A 154 -6.28 6.94 -8.34
CA VAL A 154 -6.88 8.06 -9.05
C VAL A 154 -5.86 9.19 -9.12
N TRP A 155 -5.06 9.19 -10.19
CA TRP A 155 -3.96 10.12 -10.41
C TRP A 155 -4.46 11.48 -10.93
N ARG A 156 -4.17 12.57 -10.20
CA ARG A 156 -4.57 13.94 -10.58
C ARG A 156 -3.41 14.90 -10.38
N LYS A 157 -3.28 15.93 -11.22
CA LYS A 157 -2.34 17.04 -10.92
C LYS A 157 -2.80 17.75 -9.65
N LEU A 158 -1.85 18.05 -8.77
CA LEU A 158 -2.12 18.77 -7.52
C LEU A 158 -2.78 20.13 -7.84
N GLY A 159 -3.92 20.42 -7.20
CA GLY A 159 -4.69 21.65 -7.40
C GLY A 159 -5.49 21.73 -8.71
N ALA A 160 -5.57 20.65 -9.49
CA ALA A 160 -6.46 20.61 -10.65
C ALA A 160 -7.94 20.63 -10.22
N PRO A 161 -8.89 21.03 -11.10
CA PRO A 161 -10.31 21.07 -10.73
C PRO A 161 -10.91 19.73 -10.24
N ASN A 162 -10.31 18.59 -10.61
CA ASN A 162 -10.72 17.26 -10.17
C ASN A 162 -9.96 16.77 -8.91
N ASP A 163 -8.93 17.50 -8.46
CA ASP A 163 -8.29 17.32 -7.15
C ASP A 163 -9.16 17.95 -6.07
N ASN A 164 -10.31 17.31 -5.84
CA ASN A 164 -11.36 17.79 -4.96
C ASN A 164 -11.97 16.58 -4.23
N ASP A 165 -11.45 16.30 -3.04
CA ASP A 165 -11.91 15.22 -2.18
C ASP A 165 -12.64 15.76 -0.96
N ASP A 166 -13.62 14.99 -0.49
CA ASP A 166 -14.23 15.18 0.82
C ASP A 166 -13.29 14.62 1.90
N ILE A 167 -12.47 15.51 2.48
CA ILE A 167 -11.47 15.18 3.51
C ILE A 167 -12.10 15.45 4.88
N PRO A 168 -12.25 14.44 5.76
CA PRO A 168 -12.72 14.64 7.13
C PRO A 168 -11.84 15.61 7.92
N GLU A 169 -12.45 16.42 8.79
CA GLU A 169 -11.72 17.38 9.62
C GLU A 169 -10.71 16.71 10.57
N ASP A 170 -10.97 15.47 10.96
CA ASP A 170 -10.16 14.64 11.85
C ASP A 170 -9.23 13.66 11.11
N ALA A 171 -9.10 13.79 9.79
CA ALA A 171 -8.21 12.94 9.00
C ALA A 171 -6.76 13.06 9.48
N HIS A 172 -6.10 11.92 9.70
CA HIS A 172 -4.69 11.90 10.08
C HIS A 172 -3.84 12.33 8.89
N VAL A 173 -2.99 13.34 9.12
CA VAL A 173 -2.07 13.89 8.13
C VAL A 173 -0.65 13.60 8.56
N GLU A 174 0.09 12.91 7.69
CA GLU A 174 1.53 12.74 7.84
C GLU A 174 2.25 13.53 6.77
N VAL A 175 3.30 14.26 7.17
CA VAL A 175 4.10 15.09 6.27
C VAL A 175 5.53 14.56 6.28
N PHE A 176 6.06 14.30 5.10
CA PHE A 176 7.39 13.76 4.93
C PHE A 176 8.37 14.89 4.58
N PRO A 177 9.61 14.86 5.11
CA PRO A 177 10.63 15.79 4.70
C PRO A 177 10.91 15.64 3.19
N TYR A 178 10.78 16.74 2.45
CA TYR A 178 11.02 16.73 1.01
C TYR A 178 12.50 16.50 0.73
N PHE A 179 12.82 15.38 0.08
CA PHE A 179 14.14 15.16 -0.50
C PHE A 179 14.08 15.54 -1.98
N PRO A 180 14.87 16.54 -2.41
CA PRO A 180 14.85 17.07 -3.78
C PRO A 180 15.38 16.09 -4.83
#